data_AF-A0A3G6S7P0-F1
#
_entry.id   AF-A0A3G6S7P0-F1
#
_cell.length_a   1.000
_cell.length_b   1.000
_cell.length_c   1.000
_cell.angle_alpha   90.00
_cell.angle_beta   90.00
_cell.angle_gamma   90.00
#
_symmetry.space_group_name_H-M   'P 1'
#
loop_
_entity.id
_entity.type
_entity.pdbx_description
1 polymer ?
#
loop_
_entity_poly.entity_id
_entity_poly.type
_entity_poly.pdbx_seq_one_letter_code
_entity_poly.pdbx_strand_id
1 'polypeptide(L)'
;MIFLLCFYFNAKAQRNIEYVLPTASFNKEETYKMLDKGNGSIEGTISFKKRGYVNYPGYLEKVLLYPVTPHLTEYIELKKKFNSRKKQAAMTKEAAMARIETKTIDSKGNFVFTNIKPGKYYIVSLVTWEKVRGNQVQSGPVVANKNMIGIQMGGGSFPTETRYESKAYEEEVGDYIEVLGNNKATVVNIAK
;
A
#
# COMPACT_ATOMS: atom_id res chain seq x y z
N MET A 1 -28.18 -44.44 19.38
CA MET A 1 -28.32 -42.98 19.58
C MET A 1 -27.19 -42.31 18.79
N ILE A 2 -27.48 -41.83 17.57
CA ILE A 2 -26.48 -41.31 16.63
C ILE A 2 -26.40 -39.79 16.84
N PHE A 3 -25.23 -39.30 17.26
CA PHE A 3 -24.95 -37.87 17.39
C PHE A 3 -24.42 -37.35 16.04
N LEU A 4 -25.26 -36.63 15.30
CA LEU A 4 -24.88 -35.96 14.06
C LEU A 4 -24.25 -34.60 14.41
N LEU A 5 -22.92 -34.51 14.39
CA LEU A 5 -22.19 -33.25 14.54
C LEU A 5 -22.31 -32.43 13.24
N CYS A 6 -23.24 -31.49 13.20
CA CYS A 6 -23.31 -30.48 12.16
C CYS A 6 -22.17 -29.45 12.36
N PHE A 7 -21.07 -29.62 11.63
CA PHE A 7 -20.09 -28.55 11.43
C PHE A 7 -20.73 -27.44 10.58
N TYR A 8 -21.14 -26.34 11.22
CA TYR A 8 -21.47 -25.10 10.53
C TYR A 8 -20.19 -24.48 9.97
N PHE A 9 -19.80 -24.90 8.77
CA PHE A 9 -18.88 -24.14 7.94
C PHE A 9 -19.55 -22.81 7.61
N ASN A 10 -19.14 -21.74 8.29
CA ASN A 10 -19.44 -20.38 7.86
C ASN A 10 -18.74 -20.14 6.52
N ALA A 11 -19.41 -20.43 5.41
CA ALA A 11 -18.97 -20.04 4.09
C ALA A 11 -18.88 -18.51 4.07
N LYS A 12 -17.67 -17.97 4.06
CA LYS A 12 -17.47 -16.55 3.74
C LYS A 12 -17.92 -16.38 2.29
N ALA A 13 -19.11 -15.81 2.08
CA ALA A 13 -19.62 -15.50 0.75
C ALA A 13 -18.53 -14.75 -0.05
N GLN A 14 -18.20 -15.28 -1.23
CA GLN A 14 -17.28 -14.64 -2.17
C GLN A 14 -17.85 -13.26 -2.48
N ARG A 15 -17.19 -12.20 -1.99
CA ARG A 15 -17.66 -10.83 -2.21
C ARG A 15 -17.46 -10.52 -3.69
N ASN A 16 -18.55 -10.24 -4.40
CA ASN A 16 -18.49 -9.81 -5.79
C ASN A 16 -17.92 -8.37 -5.83
N ILE A 17 -16.74 -8.23 -6.44
CA ILE A 17 -16.07 -6.95 -6.65
C ILE A 17 -16.36 -6.54 -8.09
N GLU A 18 -17.03 -5.41 -8.26
CA GLU A 18 -17.28 -4.81 -9.56
C GLU A 18 -16.05 -3.99 -10.00
N TYR A 19 -15.52 -4.32 -11.17
CA TYR A 19 -14.36 -3.64 -11.74
C TYR A 19 -14.80 -2.57 -12.74
N VAL A 20 -14.33 -1.34 -12.54
CA VAL A 20 -14.56 -0.22 -13.45
C VAL A 20 -13.28 -0.01 -14.27
N LEU A 21 -13.39 -0.17 -15.59
CA LEU A 21 -12.29 0.04 -16.54
C LEU A 21 -12.32 1.48 -17.09
N PRO A 22 -11.17 2.04 -17.49
CA PRO A 22 -11.12 3.25 -18.29
C PRO A 22 -11.91 3.13 -19.58
N THR A 23 -12.52 4.24 -20.00
CA THR A 23 -13.23 4.40 -21.26
C THR A 23 -12.27 4.61 -22.42
N ALA A 24 -11.13 5.29 -22.17
CA ALA A 24 -10.10 5.53 -23.16
C ALA A 24 -9.51 4.21 -23.67
N SER A 25 -9.30 4.11 -24.98
CA SER A 25 -8.69 2.93 -25.59
C SER A 25 -7.18 2.87 -25.28
N PHE A 26 -6.67 1.66 -25.07
CA PHE A 26 -5.24 1.43 -24.86
C PHE A 26 -4.52 1.23 -26.21
N ASN A 27 -3.65 2.17 -26.59
CA ASN A 27 -2.80 2.01 -27.76
C ASN A 27 -1.48 1.34 -27.37
N LYS A 28 -1.40 0.02 -27.64
CA LYS A 28 -0.24 -0.79 -27.29
C LYS A 28 1.04 -0.29 -27.94
N GLU A 29 1.03 -0.08 -29.26
CA GLU A 29 2.24 0.24 -30.03
C GLU A 29 2.85 1.58 -29.61
N GLU A 30 2.02 2.59 -29.44
CA GLU A 30 2.44 3.92 -28.99
C GLU A 30 3.04 3.88 -27.58
N THR A 31 2.41 3.11 -26.68
CA THR A 31 2.87 2.97 -25.30
C THR A 31 4.25 2.32 -25.23
N TYR A 32 4.49 1.25 -26.01
CA TYR A 32 5.80 0.61 -26.05
C TYR A 32 6.87 1.52 -26.67
N LYS A 33 6.54 2.35 -27.67
CA LYS A 33 7.46 3.35 -28.24
C LYS A 33 7.90 4.42 -27.23
N MET A 34 7.14 4.66 -26.17
CA MET A 34 7.52 5.54 -25.05
C MET A 34 8.44 4.84 -24.04
N LEU A 35 8.45 3.51 -24.03
CA LEU A 35 9.29 2.66 -23.15
C LEU A 35 10.58 2.18 -23.83
N ASP A 36 10.73 2.43 -25.13
CA ASP A 36 11.96 2.16 -25.85
C ASP A 36 13.16 2.85 -25.19
N LYS A 37 14.35 2.26 -25.39
CA LYS A 37 15.59 2.77 -24.81
C LYS A 37 15.82 4.23 -25.21
N GLY A 38 16.04 5.07 -24.21
CA GLY A 38 16.53 6.44 -24.37
C GLY A 38 17.87 6.65 -23.68
N ASN A 39 18.25 7.92 -23.50
CA ASN A 39 19.52 8.33 -22.87
C ASN A 39 19.32 9.00 -21.50
N GLY A 40 18.08 9.10 -21.03
CA GLY A 40 17.75 9.70 -19.74
C GLY A 40 17.92 8.72 -18.58
N SER A 41 18.03 9.28 -17.38
CA SER A 41 17.99 8.54 -16.12
C SER A 41 17.07 9.25 -15.14
N ILE A 42 16.51 8.48 -14.22
CA ILE A 42 15.69 9.00 -13.13
C ILE A 42 16.30 8.47 -11.84
N GLU A 43 16.58 9.37 -10.92
CA GLU A 43 17.02 9.04 -9.57
C GLU A 43 16.01 9.61 -8.60
N GLY A 44 15.67 8.88 -7.55
CA GLY A 44 14.72 9.44 -6.60
C GLY A 44 14.52 8.63 -5.35
N THR A 45 13.62 9.15 -4.51
CA THR A 45 13.28 8.59 -3.21
C THR A 45 11.77 8.48 -3.07
N ILE A 46 11.28 7.36 -2.53
CA ILE A 46 9.86 7.14 -2.21
C ILE A 46 9.66 7.10 -0.69
N SER A 47 8.69 7.85 -0.18
CA SER A 47 8.34 7.85 1.25
C SER A 47 6.84 8.01 1.51
N PHE A 48 6.39 7.49 2.65
CA PHE A 48 5.01 7.58 3.12
C PHE A 48 4.96 8.06 4.57
N LYS A 49 4.34 9.21 4.83
CA LYS A 49 4.21 9.78 6.16
C LYS A 49 2.84 9.51 6.75
N LYS A 50 2.81 8.76 7.86
CA LYS A 50 1.57 8.51 8.60
C LYS A 50 1.82 8.64 10.10
N ARG A 51 0.96 9.44 10.77
CA ARG A 51 0.99 9.63 12.23
C ARG A 51 2.36 10.04 12.78
N GLY A 52 3.06 10.92 12.05
CA GLY A 52 4.39 11.42 12.44
C GLY A 52 5.56 10.52 12.05
N TYR A 53 5.33 9.27 11.63
CA TYR A 53 6.36 8.36 11.16
C TYR A 53 6.51 8.45 9.65
N VAL A 54 7.76 8.43 9.18
CA VAL A 54 8.10 8.31 7.77
C VAL A 54 8.45 6.85 7.51
N ASN A 55 7.72 6.23 6.60
CA ASN A 55 7.93 4.85 6.15
C ASN A 55 8.53 4.90 4.76
N TYR A 56 9.41 3.95 4.46
CA TYR A 56 10.04 3.80 3.17
C TYR A 56 9.68 2.41 2.63
N PRO A 57 9.64 2.21 1.31
CA PRO A 57 9.70 0.86 0.77
C PRO A 57 10.96 0.16 1.32
N GLY A 58 10.84 -1.13 1.60
CA GLY A 58 11.97 -1.96 2.04
C GLY A 58 13.06 -2.06 0.98
N TYR A 59 14.17 -2.70 1.33
CA TYR A 59 15.25 -3.00 0.39
C TYR A 59 14.77 -4.00 -0.68
N LEU A 60 15.13 -3.76 -1.95
CA LEU A 60 14.72 -4.56 -3.11
C LEU A 60 13.21 -4.58 -3.41
N GLU A 61 12.47 -3.63 -2.85
CA GLU A 61 11.06 -3.45 -3.16
C GLU A 61 10.86 -2.90 -4.57
N LYS A 62 9.74 -3.28 -5.20
CA LYS A 62 9.47 -2.93 -6.59
C LYS A 62 9.10 -1.46 -6.74
N VAL A 63 9.71 -0.80 -7.70
CA VAL A 63 9.33 0.54 -8.17
C VAL A 63 8.97 0.42 -9.65
N LEU A 64 7.76 0.85 -9.99
CA LEU A 64 7.18 0.70 -11.32
C LEU A 64 7.10 2.07 -12.00
N LEU A 65 7.51 2.14 -13.26
CA LEU A 65 7.44 3.32 -14.12
C LEU A 65 6.48 3.04 -15.27
N TYR A 66 5.39 3.80 -15.32
CA TYR A 66 4.41 3.74 -16.40
C TYR A 66 4.52 4.98 -17.29
N PRO A 67 4.46 4.85 -18.62
CA PRO A 67 4.32 6.00 -19.51
C PRO A 67 2.92 6.62 -19.35
N VAL A 68 2.84 7.95 -19.33
CA VAL A 68 1.56 8.65 -19.16
C VAL A 68 0.76 8.59 -20.45
N THR A 69 -0.25 7.73 -20.45
CA THR A 69 -1.24 7.62 -21.54
C THR A 69 -2.60 8.14 -21.07
N PRO A 70 -3.51 8.50 -22.01
CA PRO A 70 -4.89 8.87 -21.64
C PRO A 70 -5.59 7.78 -20.82
N HIS A 71 -5.38 6.50 -21.18
CA HIS A 71 -5.90 5.34 -20.44
C HIS A 71 -5.36 5.29 -19.00
N LEU A 72 -4.06 5.53 -18.78
CA LEU A 72 -3.49 5.54 -17.43
C LEU A 72 -4.05 6.68 -16.57
N THR A 73 -4.19 7.86 -17.17
CA THR A 73 -4.68 9.05 -16.47
C THR A 73 -6.12 8.83 -15.97
N GLU A 74 -6.99 8.31 -16.83
CA GLU A 74 -8.36 7.96 -16.46
C GLU A 74 -8.40 6.86 -15.40
N TYR A 75 -7.55 5.83 -15.50
CA TYR A 75 -7.42 4.80 -14.47
C TYR A 75 -7.08 5.40 -13.09
N ILE A 76 -6.12 6.32 -13.03
CA ILE A 76 -5.70 6.96 -11.77
C ILE A 76 -6.87 7.78 -11.19
N GLU A 77 -7.65 8.46 -12.02
CA GLU A 77 -8.85 9.18 -11.58
C GLU A 77 -9.96 8.25 -11.07
N LEU A 78 -10.23 7.17 -11.81
CA LEU A 78 -11.18 6.13 -11.41
C LEU A 78 -10.77 5.50 -10.09
N LYS A 79 -9.47 5.24 -9.89
CA LYS A 79 -8.95 4.68 -8.64
C LYS A 79 -9.15 5.62 -7.45
N LYS A 80 -9.00 6.93 -7.66
CA LYS A 80 -9.32 7.94 -6.62
C LYS A 80 -10.81 7.95 -6.27
N LYS A 81 -11.70 7.76 -7.25
CA LYS A 81 -13.16 7.73 -7.07
C LYS A 81 -13.67 6.40 -6.50
N PHE A 82 -13.11 5.29 -6.96
CA PHE A 82 -13.55 3.92 -6.70
C PHE A 82 -12.45 3.12 -6.02
N ASN A 83 -12.28 3.36 -4.72
CA ASN A 83 -11.41 2.56 -3.85
C ASN A 83 -12.21 1.96 -2.70
N SER A 84 -13.25 1.20 -3.04
CA SER A 84 -14.15 0.59 -2.06
C SER A 84 -14.04 -0.94 -2.09
N ARG A 85 -14.55 -1.59 -1.04
CA ARG A 85 -14.60 -3.07 -0.99
C ARG A 85 -15.55 -3.70 -2.03
N LYS A 86 -16.39 -2.91 -2.69
CA LYS A 86 -17.42 -3.37 -3.64
C LYS A 86 -17.13 -2.97 -5.08
N LYS A 87 -16.56 -1.77 -5.28
CA LYS A 87 -16.19 -1.22 -6.58
C LYS A 87 -14.74 -0.79 -6.57
N GLN A 88 -13.97 -1.28 -7.53
CA GLN A 88 -12.54 -0.99 -7.70
C GLN A 88 -12.25 -0.61 -9.14
N ALA A 89 -11.39 0.40 -9.33
CA ALA A 89 -10.85 0.67 -10.65
C ALA A 89 -9.84 -0.41 -11.04
N ALA A 90 -9.92 -0.88 -12.28
CA ALA A 90 -8.97 -1.82 -12.87
C ALA A 90 -8.48 -1.28 -14.21
N MET A 91 -7.39 -1.83 -14.71
CA MET A 91 -6.90 -1.59 -16.07
C MET A 91 -6.85 -2.91 -16.82
N THR A 92 -6.82 -2.85 -18.16
CA THR A 92 -6.61 -4.05 -18.98
C THR A 92 -5.24 -4.67 -18.67
N LYS A 93 -5.12 -5.99 -18.82
CA LYS A 93 -3.86 -6.71 -18.58
C LYS A 93 -2.70 -6.14 -19.41
N GLU A 94 -2.99 -5.75 -20.64
CA GLU A 94 -1.99 -5.18 -21.55
C GLU A 94 -1.46 -3.83 -21.07
N ALA A 95 -2.37 -2.95 -20.62
CA ALA A 95 -2.00 -1.67 -20.03
C ALA A 95 -1.16 -1.85 -18.75
N ALA A 96 -1.51 -2.83 -17.92
CA ALA A 96 -0.72 -3.15 -16.74
C ALA A 96 0.71 -3.59 -17.09
N MET A 97 0.88 -4.38 -18.15
CA MET A 97 2.19 -4.92 -18.55
C MET A 97 3.12 -3.88 -19.19
N ALA A 98 2.58 -2.78 -19.72
CA ALA A 98 3.37 -1.73 -20.37
C ALA A 98 4.04 -0.81 -19.33
N ARG A 99 5.09 -1.31 -18.68
CA ARG A 99 5.85 -0.62 -17.63
C ARG A 99 7.32 -1.04 -17.62
N ILE A 100 8.15 -0.23 -16.98
CA ILE A 100 9.53 -0.60 -16.60
C ILE A 100 9.54 -0.85 -15.09
N GLU A 101 10.20 -1.92 -14.66
CA GLU A 101 10.38 -2.24 -13.24
C GLU A 101 11.84 -2.00 -12.83
N THR A 102 12.02 -1.35 -11.68
CA THR A 102 13.29 -1.33 -10.95
C THR A 102 13.03 -1.74 -9.51
N LYS A 103 14.09 -1.75 -8.71
CA LYS A 103 14.01 -2.02 -7.28
C LYS A 103 14.63 -0.87 -6.49
N THR A 104 14.21 -0.72 -5.25
CA THR A 104 14.90 0.16 -4.32
C THR A 104 16.33 -0.33 -4.07
N ILE A 105 17.26 0.61 -3.99
CA ILE A 105 18.69 0.35 -3.77
C ILE A 105 19.04 0.29 -2.28
N ASP A 106 18.18 0.81 -1.41
CA ASP A 106 18.37 0.80 0.04
C ASP A 106 17.04 0.78 0.81
N SER A 107 17.12 0.76 2.14
CA SER A 107 15.96 0.84 3.04
C SER A 107 15.45 2.27 3.27
N LYS A 108 15.95 3.25 2.50
CA LYS A 108 15.49 4.64 2.52
C LYS A 108 14.64 4.96 1.31
N GLY A 109 14.22 3.95 0.55
CA GLY A 109 13.34 4.11 -0.60
C GLY A 109 14.02 4.74 -1.80
N ASN A 110 15.35 4.78 -1.87
CA ASN A 110 16.06 5.29 -3.03
C ASN A 110 15.93 4.32 -4.20
N PHE A 111 15.83 4.82 -5.43
CA PHE A 111 15.71 4.02 -6.65
C PHE A 111 16.36 4.73 -7.85
N VAL A 112 16.70 3.95 -8.87
CA VAL A 112 17.27 4.46 -10.13
C VAL A 112 16.64 3.74 -11.33
N PHE A 113 16.26 4.52 -12.34
CA PHE A 113 15.96 4.06 -13.69
C PHE A 113 17.01 4.60 -14.67
N THR A 114 17.41 3.76 -15.61
CA THR A 114 18.40 4.11 -16.65
C THR A 114 17.84 3.85 -18.04
N ASN A 115 18.38 4.54 -19.05
CA ASN A 115 18.00 4.39 -20.46
C ASN A 115 16.54 4.74 -20.74
N ILE A 116 16.05 5.81 -20.10
CA ILE A 116 14.66 6.28 -20.23
C ILE A 116 14.57 7.32 -21.34
N LYS A 117 13.53 7.23 -22.16
CA LYS A 117 13.24 8.21 -23.20
C LYS A 117 12.68 9.50 -22.57
N PRO A 118 12.89 10.67 -23.19
CA PRO A 118 12.23 11.89 -22.74
C PRO A 118 10.71 11.76 -22.87
N GLY A 119 9.97 12.22 -21.87
CA GLY A 119 8.52 12.08 -21.82
C GLY A 119 7.95 12.18 -20.41
N LYS A 120 6.63 12.04 -20.31
CA LYS A 120 5.90 12.04 -19.04
C LYS A 120 5.66 10.62 -18.56
N TYR A 121 5.98 10.37 -17.31
CA TYR A 121 5.84 9.06 -16.67
C TYR A 121 5.13 9.18 -15.33
N TYR A 122 4.61 8.07 -14.83
CA TYR A 122 4.04 7.93 -13.50
C TYR A 122 4.85 6.85 -12.78
N ILE A 123 5.48 7.22 -11.66
CA ILE A 123 6.24 6.31 -10.81
C ILE A 123 5.35 5.88 -9.65
N VAL A 124 5.39 4.60 -9.31
CA VAL A 124 4.61 4.05 -8.22
C VAL A 124 5.31 2.90 -7.50
N SER A 125 5.15 2.82 -6.19
CA SER A 125 5.62 1.71 -5.35
C SER A 125 4.66 1.48 -4.18
N LEU A 126 4.75 0.30 -3.57
CA LEU A 126 4.03 -0.04 -2.36
C LEU A 126 4.93 0.20 -1.15
N VAL A 127 4.42 0.94 -0.17
CA VAL A 127 5.09 1.20 1.09
C VAL A 127 4.34 0.51 2.21
N THR A 128 5.02 -0.40 2.90
CA THR A 128 4.49 -1.06 4.08
C THR A 128 4.66 -0.16 5.29
N TRP A 129 3.60 -0.03 6.10
CA TRP A 129 3.65 0.62 7.40
C TRP A 129 2.92 -0.21 8.44
N GLU A 130 3.41 -0.16 9.68
CA GLU A 130 2.85 -0.94 10.78
C GLU A 130 2.06 -0.07 11.74
N LYS A 131 0.87 -0.55 12.11
CA LYS A 131 0.07 0.00 13.19
C LYS A 131 0.26 -0.87 14.42
N VAL A 132 0.95 -0.34 15.41
CA VAL A 132 1.07 -0.96 16.74
C VAL A 132 -0.01 -0.39 17.66
N ARG A 133 -0.69 -1.25 18.41
CA ARG A 133 -1.62 -0.88 19.49
C ARG A 133 -1.19 -1.56 20.79
N GLY A 134 -1.15 -0.80 21.88
CA GLY A 134 -1.01 -1.33 23.23
C GLY A 134 -2.38 -1.37 23.91
N ASN A 135 -2.78 -2.52 24.42
CA ASN A 135 -3.98 -2.68 25.24
C ASN A 135 -3.58 -3.17 26.63
N GLN A 136 -4.11 -2.53 27.68
CA GLN A 136 -3.97 -3.06 29.04
C GLN A 136 -5.00 -4.18 29.24
N VAL A 137 -4.53 -5.34 29.66
CA VAL A 137 -5.34 -6.52 29.92
C VAL A 137 -5.08 -6.96 31.35
N GLN A 138 -6.13 -7.38 32.05
CA GLN A 138 -5.99 -7.94 33.40
C GLN A 138 -5.09 -9.18 33.35
N SER A 139 -4.02 -9.18 34.15
CA SER A 139 -2.99 -10.23 34.16
C SER A 139 -3.05 -11.14 35.38
N GLY A 140 -3.95 -10.87 36.33
CA GLY A 140 -4.06 -11.64 37.56
C GLY A 140 -5.38 -11.44 38.30
N PRO A 141 -5.55 -12.07 39.48
CA PRO A 141 -6.80 -12.07 40.22
C PRO A 141 -7.18 -10.66 40.70
N VAL A 142 -8.48 -10.39 40.77
CA VAL A 142 -9.00 -9.15 41.35
C VAL A 142 -8.90 -9.24 42.88
N VAL A 143 -8.18 -8.32 43.50
CA VAL A 143 -8.10 -8.18 44.95
C VAL A 143 -9.17 -7.18 45.39
N ALA A 144 -10.21 -7.67 46.05
CA ALA A 144 -11.26 -6.84 46.64
C ALA A 144 -10.93 -6.52 48.11
N ASN A 145 -11.10 -5.25 48.50
CA ASN A 145 -10.96 -4.87 49.90
C ASN A 145 -12.17 -5.37 50.70
N LYS A 146 -11.95 -6.09 51.79
CA LYS A 146 -13.01 -6.59 52.69
C LYS A 146 -12.79 -6.06 54.11
N ASN A 147 -13.88 -5.81 54.84
CA ASN A 147 -13.82 -5.49 56.27
C ASN A 147 -13.61 -6.76 57.12
N MET A 148 -13.44 -6.57 58.42
CA MET A 148 -13.16 -7.64 59.39
C MET A 148 -14.28 -8.68 59.53
N ILE A 149 -15.48 -8.41 58.98
CA ILE A 149 -16.65 -9.29 58.96
C ILE A 149 -16.86 -9.90 57.55
N GLY A 150 -15.91 -9.69 56.62
CA GLY A 150 -15.92 -10.27 55.28
C GLY A 150 -16.80 -9.54 54.26
N ILE A 151 -17.39 -8.39 54.61
CA ILE A 151 -18.18 -7.56 53.69
C ILE A 151 -17.22 -6.77 52.79
N GLN A 152 -17.48 -6.80 51.47
CA GLN A 152 -16.69 -6.02 50.50
C GLN A 152 -16.88 -4.53 50.74
N MET A 153 -15.78 -3.84 51.03
CA MET A 153 -15.73 -2.38 51.08
C MET A 153 -15.41 -1.88 49.67
N GLY A 154 -15.89 -0.68 49.31
CA GLY A 154 -15.63 -0.10 47.99
C GLY A 154 -14.13 -0.06 47.65
N GLY A 155 -13.80 -0.31 46.38
CA GLY A 155 -12.42 -0.35 45.88
C GLY A 155 -11.82 -1.76 45.82
N GLY A 156 -11.01 -1.98 44.79
CA GLY A 156 -10.24 -3.19 44.56
C GLY A 156 -9.15 -2.91 43.53
N SER A 157 -8.08 -3.69 43.56
CA SER A 157 -6.97 -3.60 42.61
C SER A 157 -6.83 -4.90 41.86
N PHE A 158 -6.54 -4.81 40.56
CA PHE A 158 -6.15 -5.96 39.76
C PHE A 158 -4.87 -5.62 39.01
N PRO A 159 -3.89 -6.54 38.95
CA PRO A 159 -2.72 -6.33 38.14
C PRO A 159 -3.12 -6.31 36.65
N THR A 160 -2.49 -5.42 35.90
CA THR A 160 -2.64 -5.34 34.45
C THR A 160 -1.29 -5.57 33.78
N GLU A 161 -1.32 -6.15 32.59
CA GLU A 161 -0.19 -6.21 31.68
C GLU A 161 -0.52 -5.46 30.39
N THR A 162 0.49 -4.89 29.74
CA THR A 162 0.31 -4.24 28.43
C THR A 162 0.63 -5.26 27.34
N ARG A 163 -0.35 -5.56 26.48
CA ARG A 163 -0.18 -6.40 25.29
C ARG A 163 -0.07 -5.53 24.06
N TYR A 164 0.95 -5.78 23.25
CA TYR A 164 1.15 -5.10 21.98
C TYR A 164 0.66 -5.97 20.81
N GLU A 165 -0.16 -5.38 19.96
CA GLU A 165 -0.60 -5.96 18.69
C GLU A 165 -0.08 -5.09 17.55
N SER A 166 0.69 -5.68 16.63
CA SER A 166 1.10 -5.03 15.39
C SER A 166 0.28 -5.55 14.22
N LYS A 167 -0.06 -4.63 13.30
CA LYS A 167 -0.68 -4.97 12.01
C LYS A 167 -0.04 -4.16 10.90
N ALA A 168 0.54 -4.85 9.93
CA ALA A 168 1.08 -4.25 8.71
C ALA A 168 -0.04 -3.88 7.74
N TYR A 169 0.17 -2.79 7.03
CA TYR A 169 -0.68 -2.26 5.97
C TYR A 169 0.23 -1.82 4.82
N GLU A 170 -0.24 -2.01 3.59
CA GLU A 170 0.45 -1.52 2.39
C GLU A 170 -0.29 -0.29 1.88
N GLU A 171 0.46 0.73 1.49
CA GLU A 171 -0.04 1.94 0.87
C GLU A 171 0.68 2.17 -0.45
N GLU A 172 -0.08 2.47 -1.50
CA GLU A 172 0.50 2.86 -2.77
C GLU A 172 0.90 4.33 -2.77
N VAL A 173 2.16 4.58 -3.11
CA VAL A 173 2.76 5.91 -3.23
C VAL A 173 3.24 6.09 -4.66
N GLY A 174 2.78 7.15 -5.33
CA GLY A 174 3.19 7.44 -6.69
C GLY A 174 2.90 8.88 -7.09
N ASP A 175 3.63 9.34 -8.10
CA ASP A 175 3.53 10.71 -8.63
C ASP A 175 3.93 10.77 -10.12
N TYR A 176 3.50 11.84 -10.79
CA TYR A 176 3.85 12.15 -12.17
C TYR A 176 5.20 12.84 -12.25
N ILE A 177 6.01 12.43 -13.22
CA ILE A 177 7.34 12.97 -13.47
C ILE A 177 7.55 13.23 -14.96
N GLU A 178 8.45 14.16 -15.28
CA GLU A 178 8.83 14.49 -16.64
C GLU A 178 10.33 14.31 -16.82
N VAL A 179 10.72 13.52 -17.82
CA VAL A 179 12.11 13.30 -18.20
C VAL A 179 12.44 14.21 -19.37
N LEU A 180 13.41 15.09 -19.18
CA LEU A 180 13.86 16.04 -20.19
C LEU A 180 14.95 15.42 -21.08
N GLY A 181 14.98 15.81 -22.37
CA GLY A 181 15.94 15.30 -23.37
C GLY A 181 17.37 15.81 -23.27
N ASN A 182 17.81 16.29 -22.10
CA ASN A 182 19.10 16.95 -21.92
C ASN A 182 20.20 16.02 -21.38
N ASN A 183 19.99 14.70 -21.39
CA ASN A 183 20.90 13.68 -20.84
C ASN A 183 21.28 13.88 -19.36
N LYS A 184 20.56 14.73 -18.61
CA LYS A 184 20.73 14.87 -17.16
C LYS A 184 19.79 13.92 -16.43
N ALA A 185 20.24 13.42 -15.28
CA ALA A 185 19.38 12.65 -14.40
C ALA A 185 18.25 13.53 -13.86
N THR A 186 17.01 13.08 -14.02
CA THR A 186 15.84 13.68 -13.37
C THR A 186 15.82 13.21 -11.91
N VAL A 187 16.00 14.14 -10.96
CA VAL A 187 15.96 13.83 -9.52
C VAL A 187 14.56 14.08 -8.98
N VAL A 188 13.96 13.10 -8.29
CA VAL A 188 12.58 13.18 -7.79
C VAL A 188 12.44 12.73 -6.34
N ASN A 189 11.54 13.37 -5.59
CA ASN A 189 11.14 12.95 -4.25
C ASN A 189 9.62 12.74 -4.23
N ILE A 190 9.21 11.48 -4.09
CA ILE A 190 7.82 11.06 -4.13
C ILE A 190 7.38 10.78 -2.69
N ALA A 191 6.52 11.64 -2.16
CA ALA A 191 6.03 11.55 -0.79
C ALA A 191 4.50 11.63 -0.72
N LYS A 192 3.90 10.86 0.19
CA LYS A 192 2.45 10.84 0.46
C LYS A 192 2.14 10.91 1.95
#